data_AF-A0A3N5W6V2-F1
#
_entry.id   AF-A0A3N5W6V2-F1
#
_cell.length_a   1.000
_cell.length_b   1.000
_cell.length_c   1.000
_cell.angle_alpha   90.00
_cell.angle_beta   90.00
_cell.angle_gamma   90.00
#
_symmetry.space_group_name_H-M   'P 1'
#
loop_
_entity.id
_entity.type
_entity.pdbx_description
1 polymer ?
#
loop_
_entity_poly.entity_id
_entity_poly.type
_entity_poly.pdbx_seq_one_letter_code
_entity_poly.pdbx_strand_id
1 'polypeptide(L)'
;LLLRARDGTARLVGATDAGEAVFWKAAEDLRLLSRVPIGGQVSCAAAGPASLDGYFGLMDGRIVRVVPGAGEAEVVVSASGIPTSLAIGDAKGDGVDDIAATVLQMDRSDLVVWLGEREGIFDRDRPRVVLLPGTGRAVLFAPAEDGERLLLLCHGPEVGLSGVSIWSVSEEDSVSGVDLPGLTGKSVHRMIRGDWNGDGTSDLAVLTGGSRSQLEFFLIDAEGRRGRPASAVPVSGPDVGLLVADLDGSGAEDLLVAEGAFRIWLSDGAGRMAALPTPPRGTPTRLGRLSLD
;
A
#
# COMPACT_ATOMS: atom_id res chain seq x y z
N LEU A 1 8.20 9.20 -1.65
CA LEU A 1 7.75 7.96 -0.99
C LEU A 1 8.79 7.57 0.05
N LEU A 2 8.40 7.36 1.31
CA LEU A 2 9.29 6.82 2.35
C LEU A 2 8.99 5.33 2.49
N LEU A 3 10.03 4.51 2.52
CA LEU A 3 9.96 3.05 2.50
C LEU A 3 10.82 2.48 3.61
N ARG A 4 10.45 1.33 4.17
CA ARG A 4 11.30 0.57 5.10
C ARG A 4 11.79 -0.68 4.39
N ALA A 5 13.11 -0.83 4.25
CA ALA A 5 13.72 -2.01 3.66
C ALA A 5 13.74 -3.20 4.65
N ARG A 6 13.94 -4.43 4.15
CA ARG A 6 14.08 -5.64 4.99
C ARG A 6 15.21 -5.54 6.02
N ASP A 7 16.25 -4.75 5.75
CA ASP A 7 17.35 -4.47 6.69
C ASP A 7 16.99 -3.41 7.77
N GLY A 8 15.74 -2.95 7.81
CA GLY A 8 15.25 -1.92 8.73
C GLY A 8 15.58 -0.49 8.29
N THR A 9 16.35 -0.28 7.21
CA THR A 9 16.73 1.06 6.77
C THR A 9 15.61 1.77 6.04
N ALA A 10 15.46 3.07 6.27
CA ALA A 10 14.50 3.87 5.55
C ALA A 10 15.06 4.26 4.17
N ARG A 11 14.23 4.27 3.13
CA ARG A 11 14.60 4.71 1.78
C ARG A 11 13.62 5.76 1.30
N LEU A 12 14.14 6.81 0.67
CA LEU A 12 13.33 7.87 0.08
C LEU A 12 13.39 7.74 -1.44
N VAL A 13 12.24 7.91 -2.07
CA VAL A 13 12.11 7.97 -3.52
C VAL A 13 11.41 9.26 -3.90
N GLY A 14 11.97 9.95 -4.88
CA GLY A 14 11.39 11.16 -5.47
C GLY A 14 11.56 11.15 -6.99
N ALA A 15 10.70 11.88 -7.66
CA ALA A 15 10.90 12.25 -9.07
C ALA A 15 11.27 13.73 -9.12
N THR A 16 12.17 14.11 -10.02
CA THR A 16 12.52 15.51 -10.27
C THR A 16 11.74 16.07 -11.44
N ASP A 17 11.62 17.40 -11.50
CA ASP A 17 11.04 18.12 -12.64
C ASP A 17 11.82 17.87 -13.95
N ALA A 18 13.07 17.39 -13.84
CA ALA A 18 13.90 17.00 -14.98
C ALA A 18 13.58 15.59 -15.52
N GLY A 19 12.59 14.90 -14.96
CA GLY A 19 12.24 13.54 -15.37
C GLY A 19 13.27 12.51 -14.93
N GLU A 20 13.87 12.69 -13.75
CA GLU A 20 14.77 11.72 -13.11
C GLU A 20 14.10 11.13 -11.87
N ALA A 21 14.26 9.82 -11.67
CA ALA A 21 13.94 9.18 -10.41
C ALA A 21 15.18 9.21 -9.53
N VAL A 22 15.00 9.58 -8.27
CA VAL A 22 16.08 9.81 -7.32
C VAL A 22 15.84 8.98 -6.07
N PHE A 23 16.88 8.27 -5.68
CA PHE A 23 16.82 7.27 -4.62
C PHE A 23 17.78 7.64 -3.52
N TRP A 24 17.29 7.68 -2.28
CA TRP A 24 18.12 7.93 -1.12
C TRP A 24 17.97 6.79 -0.10
N LYS A 25 19.07 6.49 0.59
CA LYS A 25 19.10 5.69 1.81
C LYS A 25 19.14 6.65 3.00
N ALA A 26 18.17 6.53 3.89
CA ALA A 26 18.18 7.18 5.18
C ALA A 26 18.80 6.21 6.20
N ALA A 27 20.05 6.48 6.55
CA ALA A 27 20.77 5.91 7.68
C ALA A 27 21.01 7.04 8.71
N GLU A 28 22.16 7.07 9.39
CA GLU A 28 22.58 8.24 10.19
C GLU A 28 22.65 9.53 9.36
N ASP A 29 22.91 9.40 8.04
CA ASP A 29 22.87 10.44 7.04
C ASP A 29 21.96 10.06 5.85
N LEU A 30 21.37 11.08 5.19
CA LEU A 30 20.66 10.91 3.92
C LEU A 30 21.68 10.77 2.79
N ARG A 31 21.85 9.57 2.26
CA ARG A 31 22.76 9.29 1.14
C ARG A 31 22.01 9.08 -0.15
N LEU A 32 22.37 9.83 -1.18
CA LEU A 32 21.91 9.57 -2.54
C LEU A 32 22.50 8.24 -3.01
N LEU A 33 21.64 7.30 -3.39
CA LEU A 33 22.02 6.00 -3.95
C LEU A 33 22.22 6.11 -5.46
N SER A 34 21.20 6.59 -6.17
CA SER A 34 21.21 6.61 -7.63
C SER A 34 20.25 7.66 -8.20
N ARG A 35 20.49 8.01 -9.46
CA ARG A 35 19.60 8.81 -10.31
C ARG A 35 19.37 8.06 -11.60
N VAL A 36 18.11 7.94 -12.01
CA VAL A 36 17.74 7.20 -13.20
C VAL A 36 16.96 8.12 -14.13
N PRO A 37 17.46 8.40 -15.34
CA PRO A 37 16.72 9.17 -16.34
C PRO A 37 15.50 8.35 -16.80
N ILE A 38 14.32 8.95 -16.71
CA ILE A 38 13.06 8.24 -16.98
C ILE A 38 12.44 8.67 -18.32
N GLY A 39 12.95 9.74 -18.93
CA GLY A 39 12.57 10.18 -20.29
C GLY A 39 11.14 10.71 -20.45
N GLY A 40 10.35 10.74 -19.38
CA GLY A 40 8.93 11.11 -19.37
C GLY A 40 8.41 11.51 -17.99
N GLN A 41 7.09 11.78 -17.88
CA GLN A 41 6.44 12.08 -16.61
C GLN A 41 6.13 10.80 -15.82
N VAL A 42 6.52 10.76 -14.55
CA VAL A 42 6.18 9.67 -13.63
C VAL A 42 4.76 9.88 -13.10
N SER A 43 3.83 8.99 -13.44
CA SER A 43 2.46 9.07 -12.91
C SER A 43 2.29 8.41 -11.55
N CYS A 44 3.09 7.38 -11.23
CA CYS A 44 3.16 6.79 -9.89
C CYS A 44 4.50 6.06 -9.66
N ALA A 45 4.81 5.76 -8.39
CA ALA A 45 5.98 4.98 -8.01
C ALA A 45 5.65 4.01 -6.87
N ALA A 46 6.25 2.82 -6.92
CA ALA A 46 6.15 1.80 -5.89
C ALA A 46 7.51 1.14 -5.65
N ALA A 47 7.68 0.54 -4.48
CA ALA A 47 8.88 -0.20 -4.15
C ALA A 47 8.58 -1.46 -3.34
N GLY A 48 9.40 -2.50 -3.58
CA GLY A 48 9.32 -3.80 -2.93
C GLY A 48 10.38 -4.02 -1.86
N PRO A 49 10.14 -4.93 -0.89
CA PRO A 49 10.99 -5.12 0.26
C PRO A 49 12.22 -6.03 0.05
N ALA A 50 12.44 -6.72 -1.07
CA ALA A 50 13.45 -7.80 -1.11
C ALA A 50 14.40 -7.83 -2.31
N SER A 51 15.37 -6.90 -2.31
CA SER A 51 16.80 -7.23 -2.20
C SER A 51 17.58 -5.92 -1.98
N LEU A 52 18.87 -5.98 -1.63
CA LEU A 52 19.71 -4.93 -1.02
C LEU A 52 19.63 -3.51 -1.61
N ASP A 53 19.05 -3.31 -2.80
CA ASP A 53 19.00 -2.02 -3.50
C ASP A 53 17.58 -1.50 -3.81
N GLY A 54 16.53 -2.31 -3.67
CA GLY A 54 15.13 -1.90 -3.86
C GLY A 54 14.74 -1.68 -5.32
N TYR A 55 13.60 -2.21 -5.75
CA TYR A 55 13.08 -2.00 -7.10
C TYR A 55 12.13 -0.82 -7.13
N PHE A 56 12.20 -0.02 -8.19
CA PHE A 56 11.36 1.17 -8.36
C PHE A 56 10.59 1.08 -9.64
N GLY A 57 9.28 0.98 -9.52
CA GLY A 57 8.43 0.97 -10.67
C GLY A 57 7.98 2.38 -11.06
N LEU A 58 8.07 2.73 -12.34
CA LEU A 58 7.70 4.02 -12.90
C LEU A 58 6.77 3.79 -14.08
N MET A 59 5.76 4.63 -14.23
CA MET A 59 4.82 4.52 -15.34
C MET A 59 5.01 5.67 -16.33
N ASP A 60 5.23 5.32 -17.59
CA ASP A 60 5.32 6.26 -18.73
C ASP A 60 4.43 5.75 -19.87
N GLY A 61 3.29 6.41 -20.09
CA GLY A 61 2.31 5.99 -21.08
C GLY A 61 1.72 4.60 -20.78
N ARG A 62 2.14 3.58 -21.54
CA ARG A 62 1.73 2.16 -21.36
C ARG A 62 2.84 1.28 -20.78
N ILE A 63 3.91 1.90 -20.32
CA ILE A 63 5.13 1.21 -19.92
C ILE A 63 5.25 1.26 -18.39
N VAL A 64 5.50 0.11 -17.78
CA VAL A 64 5.95 -0.04 -16.40
C VAL A 64 7.45 -0.28 -16.43
N ARG A 65 8.23 0.61 -15.83
CA ARG A 65 9.69 0.56 -15.77
C ARG A 65 10.10 0.20 -14.35
N VAL A 66 10.68 -0.96 -14.13
CA VAL A 66 11.20 -1.40 -12.84
C VAL A 66 12.70 -1.23 -12.81
N VAL A 67 13.20 -0.35 -11.94
CA VAL A 67 14.61 -0.02 -11.85
C VAL A 67 15.19 -0.59 -10.56
N PRO A 68 16.25 -1.41 -10.63
CA PRO A 68 16.97 -1.84 -9.44
C PRO A 68 17.76 -0.64 -8.86
N GLY A 69 17.73 -0.43 -7.54
CA GLY A 69 18.37 0.73 -6.92
C GLY A 69 19.89 0.78 -7.01
N ALA A 70 20.53 -0.33 -7.39
CA ALA A 70 21.96 -0.45 -7.64
C ALA A 70 22.40 0.25 -8.95
N GLY A 71 21.44 0.70 -9.78
CA GLY A 71 21.73 1.20 -11.13
C GLY A 71 21.99 0.09 -12.15
N GLU A 72 21.57 -1.14 -11.85
CA GLU A 72 21.53 -2.27 -12.77
C GLU A 72 20.50 -2.05 -13.90
N ALA A 73 20.50 -2.94 -14.91
CA ALA A 73 19.67 -2.80 -16.11
C ALA A 73 18.17 -2.66 -15.78
N GLU A 74 17.54 -1.66 -16.40
CA GLU A 74 16.12 -1.38 -16.26
C GLU A 74 15.23 -2.52 -16.80
N VAL A 75 14.25 -2.93 -16.00
CA VAL A 75 13.22 -3.88 -16.39
C VAL A 75 12.00 -3.12 -16.90
N VAL A 76 11.93 -2.93 -18.21
CA VAL A 76 10.75 -2.40 -18.91
C VAL A 76 9.70 -3.49 -19.15
N VAL A 77 8.45 -3.26 -18.77
CA VAL A 77 7.31 -4.14 -19.05
C VAL A 77 6.20 -3.34 -19.69
N SER A 78 5.65 -3.83 -20.79
CA SER A 78 4.57 -3.15 -21.51
C SER A 78 3.22 -3.65 -21.01
N ALA A 79 2.38 -2.74 -20.53
CA ALA A 79 0.98 -3.01 -20.28
C ALA A 79 0.17 -2.85 -21.58
N SER A 80 -0.91 -3.61 -21.73
CA SER A 80 -1.83 -3.47 -22.87
C SER A 80 -2.62 -2.14 -22.83
N GLY A 81 -2.78 -1.56 -21.64
CA GLY A 81 -3.49 -0.30 -21.38
C GLY A 81 -2.62 0.72 -20.63
N ILE A 82 -3.27 1.70 -19.99
CA ILE A 82 -2.61 2.75 -19.22
C ILE A 82 -2.51 2.28 -17.76
N PRO A 83 -1.33 1.95 -17.24
CA PRO A 83 -1.19 1.59 -15.84
C PRO A 83 -1.51 2.81 -14.95
N THR A 84 -2.25 2.61 -13.86
CA THR A 84 -2.75 3.66 -12.95
C THR A 84 -2.22 3.58 -11.53
N SER A 85 -1.81 2.39 -11.09
CA SER A 85 -1.18 2.14 -9.79
C SER A 85 -0.27 0.92 -9.88
N LEU A 86 0.78 0.88 -9.07
CA LEU A 86 1.80 -0.16 -9.08
C LEU A 86 2.11 -0.59 -7.64
N ALA A 87 2.49 -1.85 -7.50
CA ALA A 87 3.06 -2.44 -6.31
C ALA A 87 4.19 -3.38 -6.72
N ILE A 88 5.22 -3.49 -5.87
CA ILE A 88 6.27 -4.48 -6.01
C ILE A 88 6.39 -5.20 -4.66
N GLY A 89 6.48 -6.52 -4.68
CA GLY A 89 6.54 -7.32 -3.47
C GLY A 89 6.32 -8.80 -3.73
N ASP A 90 6.85 -9.61 -2.84
CA ASP A 90 6.80 -11.07 -2.83
C ASP A 90 5.39 -11.61 -2.56
N ALA A 91 4.61 -11.86 -3.61
CA ALA A 91 3.20 -12.22 -3.51
C ALA A 91 2.95 -13.69 -3.15
N LYS A 92 4.01 -14.52 -3.18
CA LYS A 92 4.00 -15.96 -2.88
C LYS A 92 4.81 -16.33 -1.62
N GLY A 93 5.39 -15.36 -0.93
CA GLY A 93 6.26 -15.59 0.22
C GLY A 93 7.54 -16.40 -0.08
N ASP A 94 7.91 -16.55 -1.36
CA ASP A 94 9.03 -17.39 -1.80
C ASP A 94 10.39 -16.65 -1.76
N GLY A 95 10.36 -15.38 -1.35
CA GLY A 95 11.52 -14.50 -1.28
C GLY A 95 11.82 -13.76 -2.58
N VAL A 96 11.01 -13.92 -3.62
CA VAL A 96 11.16 -13.24 -4.91
C VAL A 96 10.06 -12.20 -5.07
N ASP A 97 10.44 -10.93 -5.25
CA ASP A 97 9.45 -9.87 -5.49
C ASP A 97 8.73 -10.07 -6.83
N ASP A 98 7.41 -9.87 -6.83
CA ASP A 98 6.55 -9.77 -8.01
C ASP A 98 6.20 -8.31 -8.31
N ILE A 99 5.67 -8.05 -9.51
CA ILE A 99 5.12 -6.74 -9.87
C ILE A 99 3.62 -6.88 -10.06
N ALA A 100 2.86 -5.94 -9.51
CA ALA A 100 1.45 -5.82 -9.82
C ALA A 100 1.04 -4.40 -10.19
N ALA A 101 0.25 -4.26 -11.24
CA ALA A 101 -0.28 -3.00 -11.69
C ALA A 101 -1.79 -3.05 -11.89
N THR A 102 -2.48 -1.96 -11.55
CA THR A 102 -3.81 -1.70 -12.12
C THR A 102 -3.63 -1.05 -13.47
N VAL A 103 -4.34 -1.55 -14.48
CA VAL A 103 -4.23 -1.09 -15.88
C VAL A 103 -5.60 -0.69 -16.38
N LEU A 104 -5.74 0.60 -16.71
CA LEU A 104 -6.94 1.14 -17.32
C LEU A 104 -6.96 0.82 -18.82
N GLN A 105 -8.04 0.17 -19.24
CA GLN A 105 -8.40 -0.06 -20.64
C GLN A 105 -9.49 0.95 -21.05
N MET A 106 -9.96 0.87 -22.29
CA MET A 106 -10.99 1.77 -22.81
C MET A 106 -12.33 1.67 -22.06
N ASP A 107 -12.68 0.49 -21.57
CA ASP A 107 -14.01 0.16 -21.00
C ASP A 107 -13.95 -0.66 -19.70
N ARG A 108 -12.73 -0.95 -19.20
CA ARG A 108 -12.50 -1.80 -18.03
C ARG A 108 -11.18 -1.44 -17.35
N SER A 109 -10.92 -2.03 -16.18
CA SER A 109 -9.58 -2.08 -15.62
C SER A 109 -9.16 -3.53 -15.37
N ASP A 110 -7.86 -3.73 -15.42
CA ASP A 110 -7.23 -5.01 -15.20
C ASP A 110 -6.29 -4.94 -14.01
N LEU A 111 -6.21 -6.01 -13.25
CA LEU A 111 -5.04 -6.31 -12.45
C LEU A 111 -4.09 -7.13 -13.30
N VAL A 112 -2.86 -6.65 -13.45
CA VAL A 112 -1.80 -7.35 -14.17
C VAL A 112 -0.68 -7.66 -13.19
N VAL A 113 -0.35 -8.94 -13.05
CA VAL A 113 0.73 -9.43 -12.18
C VAL A 113 1.81 -10.08 -13.05
N TRP A 114 3.04 -9.59 -12.94
CA TRP A 114 4.23 -10.20 -13.52
C TRP A 114 5.00 -10.89 -12.41
N LEU A 115 5.10 -12.21 -12.51
CA LEU A 115 5.68 -13.03 -11.46
C LEU A 115 7.20 -12.99 -11.52
N GLY A 116 7.83 -12.93 -10.36
CA GLY A 116 9.27 -13.04 -10.20
C GLY A 116 9.75 -14.45 -10.51
N GLU A 117 10.85 -14.55 -11.25
CA GLU A 117 11.59 -15.82 -11.45
C GLU A 117 12.81 -15.90 -10.54
N ARG A 118 13.43 -14.74 -10.30
CA ARG A 118 14.53 -14.51 -9.36
C ARG A 118 14.68 -13.01 -9.17
N GLU A 119 15.55 -12.60 -8.25
CA GLU A 119 15.87 -11.19 -7.99
C GLU A 119 16.02 -10.37 -9.30
N GLY A 120 15.06 -9.44 -9.50
CA GLY A 120 15.03 -8.50 -10.63
C GLY A 120 14.63 -9.09 -11.97
N ILE A 121 14.21 -10.35 -12.02
CA ILE A 121 13.75 -11.01 -13.25
C ILE A 121 12.32 -11.44 -13.07
N PHE A 122 11.50 -11.08 -14.05
CA PHE A 122 10.06 -11.31 -14.03
C PHE A 122 9.63 -12.00 -15.33
N ASP A 123 8.62 -12.87 -15.24
CA ASP A 123 7.94 -13.46 -16.40
C ASP A 123 7.14 -12.36 -17.12
N ARG A 124 7.79 -11.76 -18.12
CA ARG A 124 7.25 -10.67 -18.93
C ARG A 124 6.30 -11.14 -20.01
N ASP A 125 6.47 -12.38 -20.45
CA ASP A 125 5.76 -12.91 -21.62
C ASP A 125 4.42 -13.54 -21.24
N ARG A 126 4.24 -13.92 -19.95
CA ARG A 126 3.01 -14.52 -19.44
C ARG A 126 2.52 -13.84 -18.17
N PRO A 127 2.15 -12.54 -18.21
CA PRO A 127 1.51 -11.92 -17.07
C PRO A 127 0.18 -12.60 -16.72
N ARG A 128 -0.12 -12.65 -15.43
CA ARG A 128 -1.46 -13.01 -14.95
C ARG A 128 -2.33 -11.77 -15.03
N VAL A 129 -3.42 -11.86 -15.80
CA VAL A 129 -4.34 -10.75 -16.03
C VAL A 129 -5.70 -11.11 -15.47
N VAL A 130 -6.21 -10.28 -14.56
CA VAL A 130 -7.54 -10.43 -14.00
C VAL A 130 -8.40 -9.21 -14.30
N LEU A 131 -9.63 -9.47 -14.75
CA LEU A 131 -10.68 -8.49 -14.95
C LEU A 131 -11.11 -7.88 -13.61
N LEU A 132 -11.07 -6.56 -13.51
CA LEU A 132 -11.59 -5.86 -12.34
C LEU A 132 -13.05 -5.45 -12.53
N PRO A 133 -13.87 -5.54 -11.47
CA PRO A 133 -15.27 -5.15 -11.52
C PRO A 133 -15.45 -3.62 -11.65
N GLY A 134 -14.39 -2.82 -11.49
CA GLY A 134 -14.45 -1.36 -11.61
C GLY A 134 -13.07 -0.78 -11.90
N THR A 135 -12.95 0.55 -11.81
CA THR A 135 -11.69 1.24 -12.11
C THR A 135 -10.63 0.95 -11.04
N GLY A 136 -9.51 0.33 -11.41
CA GLY A 136 -8.41 0.08 -10.47
C GLY A 136 -7.74 1.39 -10.05
N ARG A 137 -7.82 1.73 -8.75
CA ARG A 137 -7.32 3.00 -8.20
C ARG A 137 -5.99 2.87 -7.47
N ALA A 138 -5.84 1.79 -6.72
CA ALA A 138 -4.65 1.55 -5.91
C ALA A 138 -4.42 0.05 -5.81
N VAL A 139 -3.16 -0.35 -5.98
CA VAL A 139 -2.67 -1.68 -5.68
C VAL A 139 -1.50 -1.58 -4.70
N LEU A 140 -1.41 -2.51 -3.75
CA LEU A 140 -0.30 -2.57 -2.81
C LEU A 140 -0.05 -4.00 -2.35
N PHE A 141 1.20 -4.31 -1.97
CA PHE A 141 1.58 -5.56 -1.29
C PHE A 141 1.63 -5.39 0.22
N ALA A 142 0.98 -6.25 1.01
CA ALA A 142 0.91 -6.18 2.48
C ALA A 142 1.45 -7.42 3.20
N PRO A 143 2.21 -7.28 4.32
CA PRO A 143 2.70 -8.42 5.08
C PRO A 143 1.60 -9.31 5.66
N ALA A 144 1.73 -10.62 5.45
CA ALA A 144 1.08 -11.68 6.23
C ALA A 144 2.11 -12.39 7.13
N GLU A 145 1.63 -13.11 8.17
CA GLU A 145 2.45 -13.82 9.18
C GLU A 145 3.48 -14.79 8.53
N ASP A 146 3.13 -15.41 7.40
CA ASP A 146 3.95 -16.44 6.73
C ASP A 146 4.89 -15.92 5.64
N GLY A 147 5.12 -14.61 5.54
CA GLY A 147 6.00 -14.03 4.52
C GLY A 147 5.32 -13.73 3.17
N GLU A 148 4.12 -14.29 2.96
CA GLU A 148 3.18 -13.93 1.90
C GLU A 148 2.88 -12.43 1.87
N ARG A 149 2.70 -11.87 0.68
CA ARG A 149 2.28 -10.47 0.53
C ARG A 149 0.97 -10.34 -0.25
N LEU A 150 0.00 -9.73 0.42
CA LEU A 150 -1.35 -9.55 -0.10
C LEU A 150 -1.40 -8.47 -1.14
N LEU A 151 -2.06 -8.74 -2.25
CA LEU A 151 -2.38 -7.71 -3.21
C LEU A 151 -3.74 -7.11 -2.87
N LEU A 152 -3.72 -5.89 -2.36
CA LEU A 152 -4.96 -5.18 -2.04
C LEU A 152 -5.31 -4.23 -3.17
N LEU A 153 -6.57 -4.31 -3.58
CA LEU A 153 -7.04 -3.54 -4.72
C LEU A 153 -8.21 -2.64 -4.32
N CYS A 154 -8.07 -1.34 -4.58
CA CYS A 154 -9.18 -0.39 -4.48
C CYS A 154 -9.85 -0.24 -5.85
N HIS A 155 -11.16 -0.46 -5.92
CA HIS A 155 -11.96 -0.23 -7.11
C HIS A 155 -12.76 1.07 -6.99
N GLY A 156 -12.69 1.92 -8.00
CA GLY A 156 -13.35 3.22 -8.10
C GLY A 156 -14.80 3.15 -8.57
N PRO A 157 -15.51 4.30 -8.59
CA PRO A 157 -16.96 4.34 -8.68
C PRO A 157 -17.40 4.39 -10.15
N GLU A 158 -17.45 3.24 -10.81
CA GLU A 158 -18.39 3.07 -11.92
C GLU A 158 -19.52 2.16 -11.41
N VAL A 159 -20.67 2.80 -11.16
CA VAL A 159 -21.97 2.19 -10.81
C VAL A 159 -21.93 1.04 -9.80
N GLY A 160 -21.73 1.37 -8.52
CA GLY A 160 -22.03 0.46 -7.40
C GLY A 160 -21.00 -0.63 -7.13
N LEU A 161 -19.89 -0.66 -7.87
CA LEU A 161 -18.82 -1.67 -7.75
C LEU A 161 -17.56 -1.16 -7.03
N SER A 162 -17.69 -0.06 -6.26
CA SER A 162 -16.63 0.38 -5.35
C SER A 162 -16.47 -0.62 -4.21
N GLY A 163 -15.22 -1.01 -3.96
CA GLY A 163 -14.89 -1.99 -2.94
C GLY A 163 -13.40 -2.12 -2.76
N VAL A 164 -13.01 -2.99 -1.84
CA VAL A 164 -11.62 -3.43 -1.68
C VAL A 164 -11.62 -4.94 -1.74
N SER A 165 -10.69 -5.51 -2.48
CA SER A 165 -10.48 -6.95 -2.57
C SER A 165 -9.07 -7.30 -2.15
N ILE A 166 -8.95 -8.49 -1.57
CA ILE A 166 -7.69 -9.13 -1.19
C ILE A 166 -7.41 -10.19 -2.23
N TRP A 167 -6.25 -10.13 -2.86
CA TRP A 167 -5.80 -11.08 -3.86
C TRP A 167 -4.55 -11.81 -3.40
N SER A 168 -4.45 -13.08 -3.79
CA SER A 168 -3.30 -13.94 -3.55
C SER A 168 -2.81 -14.57 -4.85
N VAL A 169 -1.53 -14.91 -4.89
CA VAL A 169 -0.93 -15.73 -5.94
C VAL A 169 -0.68 -17.12 -5.35
N SER A 170 -1.11 -18.19 -6.03
CA SER A 170 -0.84 -19.56 -5.58
C SER A 170 0.54 -20.05 -6.05
N GLU A 171 1.00 -21.16 -5.47
CA GLU A 171 2.19 -21.91 -5.92
C GLU A 171 2.12 -22.34 -7.40
N GLU A 172 0.92 -22.62 -7.92
CA GLU A 172 0.70 -22.89 -9.34
C GLU A 172 0.54 -21.61 -10.18
N ASP A 173 1.01 -20.48 -9.65
CA ASP A 173 0.98 -19.15 -10.25
C ASP A 173 -0.44 -18.66 -10.61
N SER A 174 -1.47 -19.13 -9.90
CA SER A 174 -2.85 -18.68 -10.13
C SER A 174 -3.16 -17.43 -9.29
N VAL A 175 -3.85 -16.46 -9.88
CA VAL A 175 -4.24 -15.21 -9.19
C VAL A 175 -5.73 -15.26 -8.88
N SER A 176 -6.09 -15.11 -7.62
CA SER A 176 -7.47 -15.16 -7.16
C SER A 176 -7.73 -14.13 -6.07
N GLY A 177 -8.97 -13.65 -5.95
CA GLY A 177 -9.31 -12.58 -5.05
C GLY A 177 -10.66 -12.75 -4.36
N VAL A 178 -10.78 -12.12 -3.20
CA VAL A 178 -11.98 -12.09 -2.36
C VAL A 178 -12.30 -10.64 -1.99
N ASP A 179 -13.54 -10.22 -2.20
CA ASP A 179 -14.00 -8.90 -1.79
C ASP A 179 -14.13 -8.79 -0.27
N LEU A 180 -13.70 -7.65 0.29
CA LEU A 180 -13.97 -7.32 1.68
C LEU A 180 -15.47 -7.08 1.89
N PRO A 181 -16.07 -7.68 2.93
CA PRO A 181 -17.49 -7.51 3.21
C PRO A 181 -17.80 -6.09 3.71
N GLY A 182 -19.06 -5.66 3.62
CA GLY A 182 -19.53 -4.43 4.28
C GLY A 182 -19.12 -3.11 3.61
N LEU A 183 -18.50 -3.16 2.43
CA LEU A 183 -18.16 -1.98 1.60
C LEU A 183 -19.15 -1.73 0.46
N THR A 184 -20.10 -2.63 0.22
CA THR A 184 -21.08 -2.51 -0.86
C THR A 184 -21.85 -1.18 -0.78
N GLY A 185 -21.85 -0.43 -1.88
CA GLY A 185 -22.54 0.86 -1.97
C GLY A 185 -21.82 2.05 -1.30
N LYS A 186 -20.62 1.84 -0.72
CA LYS A 186 -19.77 2.92 -0.20
C LYS A 186 -18.79 3.38 -1.28
N SER A 187 -18.53 4.68 -1.36
CA SER A 187 -17.47 5.19 -2.24
C SER A 187 -16.13 5.00 -1.55
N VAL A 188 -15.23 4.21 -2.12
CA VAL A 188 -13.90 3.96 -1.54
C VAL A 188 -12.91 4.97 -2.09
N HIS A 189 -12.22 5.69 -1.20
CA HIS A 189 -11.27 6.74 -1.57
C HIS A 189 -9.82 6.32 -1.37
N ARG A 190 -9.51 5.68 -0.24
CA ARG A 190 -8.15 5.33 0.17
C ARG A 190 -8.19 4.09 1.06
N MET A 191 -7.09 3.36 1.10
CA MET A 191 -6.83 2.34 2.12
C MET A 191 -5.52 2.66 2.84
N ILE A 192 -5.44 2.29 4.11
CA ILE A 192 -4.23 2.30 4.93
C ILE A 192 -4.11 0.95 5.62
N ARG A 193 -2.88 0.61 6.01
CA ARG A 193 -2.55 -0.61 6.74
C ARG A 193 -2.17 -0.28 8.17
N GLY A 194 -2.43 -1.23 9.05
CA GLY A 194 -1.84 -1.26 10.39
C GLY A 194 -2.09 -2.60 11.05
N ASP A 195 -1.39 -2.94 12.13
CA ASP A 195 -1.67 -4.13 12.94
C ASP A 195 -2.62 -3.74 14.08
N TRP A 196 -3.93 -3.79 13.85
CA TRP A 196 -4.91 -3.24 14.80
C TRP A 196 -5.17 -4.18 15.98
N ASN A 197 -4.74 -5.44 15.93
CA ASN A 197 -4.94 -6.41 17.00
C ASN A 197 -3.62 -6.92 17.63
N GLY A 198 -2.47 -6.48 17.14
CA GLY A 198 -1.16 -6.83 17.66
C GLY A 198 -0.76 -8.28 17.36
N ASP A 199 -1.31 -8.89 16.30
CA ASP A 199 -1.00 -10.28 15.93
C ASP A 199 0.16 -10.39 14.92
N GLY A 200 0.71 -9.27 14.46
CA GLY A 200 1.79 -9.22 13.49
C GLY A 200 1.34 -9.28 12.03
N THR A 201 0.06 -9.54 11.76
CA THR A 201 -0.54 -9.46 10.42
C THR A 201 -0.94 -8.01 10.12
N SER A 202 -0.65 -7.53 8.92
CA SER A 202 -1.15 -6.22 8.50
C SER A 202 -2.66 -6.25 8.23
N ASP A 203 -3.41 -5.63 9.12
CA ASP A 203 -4.82 -5.33 8.95
C ASP A 203 -5.05 -4.10 8.06
N LEU A 204 -6.34 -3.74 7.85
CA LEU A 204 -6.73 -2.65 6.94
C LEU A 204 -7.69 -1.66 7.54
N ALA A 205 -7.53 -0.40 7.15
CA ALA A 205 -8.59 0.59 7.27
C ALA A 205 -8.88 1.23 5.91
N VAL A 206 -10.16 1.32 5.57
CA VAL A 206 -10.66 1.79 4.28
C VAL A 206 -11.40 3.10 4.49
N LEU A 207 -10.90 4.16 3.88
CA LEU A 207 -11.55 5.46 3.86
C LEU A 207 -12.70 5.45 2.87
N THR A 208 -13.90 5.48 3.41
CA THR A 208 -15.16 5.49 2.66
C THR A 208 -15.81 6.86 2.72
N GLY A 209 -16.45 7.24 1.63
CA GLY A 209 -17.21 8.47 1.44
C GLY A 209 -18.69 8.21 1.21
N GLY A 210 -19.49 9.27 1.36
CA GLY A 210 -20.94 9.25 1.25
C GLY A 210 -21.55 10.44 2.00
N SER A 211 -22.75 10.28 2.58
CA SER A 211 -23.34 11.30 3.46
C SER A 211 -22.55 11.54 4.75
N ARG A 212 -21.72 10.57 5.16
CA ARG A 212 -20.71 10.68 6.23
C ARG A 212 -19.48 9.88 5.83
N SER A 213 -18.30 10.51 5.90
CA SER A 213 -17.04 9.81 5.63
C SER A 213 -16.60 9.02 6.87
N GLN A 214 -16.10 7.80 6.65
CA GLN A 214 -15.67 6.91 7.71
C GLN A 214 -14.39 6.17 7.32
N LEU A 215 -13.53 5.91 8.31
CA LEU A 215 -12.51 4.88 8.21
C LEU A 215 -13.09 3.58 8.74
N GLU A 216 -13.27 2.61 7.86
CA GLU A 216 -13.77 1.27 8.15
C GLU A 216 -12.59 0.33 8.37
N PHE A 217 -12.43 -0.21 9.57
CA PHE A 217 -11.34 -1.09 9.96
C PHE A 217 -11.74 -2.55 9.76
N PHE A 218 -10.80 -3.33 9.26
CA PHE A 218 -10.92 -4.74 8.94
C PHE A 218 -9.76 -5.49 9.57
N LEU A 219 -10.07 -6.56 10.30
CA LEU A 219 -9.06 -7.53 10.72
C LEU A 219 -8.88 -8.57 9.63
N ILE A 220 -7.63 -8.88 9.33
CA ILE A 220 -7.23 -9.87 8.32
C ILE A 220 -6.85 -11.16 9.05
N ASP A 221 -7.17 -12.32 8.46
CA ASP A 221 -6.74 -13.60 9.03
C ASP A 221 -5.22 -13.79 8.91
N ALA A 222 -4.65 -14.67 9.72
CA ALA A 222 -3.21 -14.95 9.75
C ALA A 222 -2.64 -15.30 8.37
N GLU A 223 -3.40 -16.05 7.57
CA GLU A 223 -3.00 -16.39 6.20
C GLU A 223 -3.16 -15.23 5.21
N GLY A 224 -3.72 -14.10 5.65
CA GLY A 224 -3.88 -12.89 4.86
C GLY A 224 -5.01 -12.92 3.83
N ARG A 225 -5.80 -14.00 3.74
CA ARG A 225 -6.72 -14.27 2.61
C ARG A 225 -8.13 -13.73 2.83
N ARG A 226 -8.54 -13.44 4.06
CA ARG A 226 -9.89 -12.97 4.38
C ARG A 226 -9.85 -11.84 5.38
N GLY A 227 -10.74 -10.87 5.17
CA GLY A 227 -10.97 -9.80 6.13
C GLY A 227 -12.37 -9.82 6.72
N ARG A 228 -12.50 -9.37 7.96
CA ARG A 228 -13.79 -9.13 8.62
C ARG A 228 -13.85 -7.70 9.17
N PRO A 229 -15.02 -7.03 9.13
CA PRO A 229 -15.16 -5.70 9.71
C PRO A 229 -14.95 -5.77 11.23
N ALA A 230 -14.27 -4.77 11.78
CA ALA A 230 -13.92 -4.70 13.20
C ALA A 230 -14.42 -3.42 13.86
N SER A 231 -14.14 -2.27 13.23
CA SER A 231 -14.51 -0.96 13.76
C SER A 231 -14.78 0.03 12.64
N ALA A 232 -15.41 1.15 12.98
CA ALA A 232 -15.52 2.28 12.07
C ALA A 232 -15.45 3.58 12.86
N VAL A 233 -14.70 4.55 12.35
CA VAL A 233 -14.55 5.85 13.01
C VAL A 233 -14.90 6.99 12.06
N PRO A 234 -15.62 8.02 12.54
CA PRO A 234 -15.97 9.17 11.73
C PRO A 234 -14.75 10.04 11.43
N VAL A 235 -14.69 10.51 10.18
CA VAL A 235 -13.71 11.50 9.72
C VAL A 235 -14.41 12.61 8.94
N SER A 236 -13.77 13.76 8.85
CA SER A 236 -14.34 14.97 8.24
C SER A 236 -14.52 14.87 6.72
N GLY A 237 -13.76 14.00 6.04
CA GLY A 237 -13.81 13.85 4.59
C GLY A 237 -12.73 12.92 4.01
N PRO A 238 -12.66 12.81 2.68
CA PRO A 238 -11.66 11.98 2.00
C PRO A 238 -10.23 12.56 2.03
N ASP A 239 -10.08 13.85 2.33
CA ASP A 239 -8.80 14.59 2.28
C ASP A 239 -8.09 14.69 3.65
N VAL A 240 -8.36 13.77 4.56
CA VAL A 240 -7.70 13.72 5.88
C VAL A 240 -6.27 13.17 5.80
N GLY A 241 -5.40 13.69 6.66
CA GLY A 241 -4.08 13.11 6.91
C GLY A 241 -4.20 11.93 7.87
N LEU A 242 -3.46 10.85 7.61
CA LEU A 242 -3.50 9.61 8.41
C LEU A 242 -2.08 9.19 8.75
N LEU A 243 -1.83 8.84 10.01
CA LEU A 243 -0.58 8.27 10.49
C LEU A 243 -0.91 7.07 11.37
N VAL A 244 -0.21 5.95 11.11
CA VAL A 244 -0.35 4.69 11.83
C VAL A 244 0.95 4.43 12.58
N ALA A 245 0.83 4.11 13.86
CA ALA A 245 1.94 3.75 14.74
C ALA A 245 1.39 3.25 16.07
N ASP A 246 2.12 2.37 16.77
CA ASP A 246 1.87 2.10 18.19
C ASP A 246 2.23 3.35 19.02
N LEU A 247 1.23 4.11 19.45
CA LEU A 247 1.41 5.40 20.15
C LEU A 247 1.38 5.22 21.67
N ASP A 248 0.87 4.10 22.18
CA ASP A 248 0.73 3.81 23.60
C ASP A 248 1.60 2.65 24.12
N GLY A 249 2.30 1.95 23.23
CA GLY A 249 3.22 0.85 23.55
C GLY A 249 2.50 -0.47 23.81
N SER A 250 1.27 -0.64 23.31
CA SER A 250 0.47 -1.85 23.51
C SER A 250 0.88 -3.01 22.61
N GLY A 251 1.62 -2.73 21.54
CA GLY A 251 1.93 -3.69 20.48
C GLY A 251 0.88 -3.76 19.37
N ALA A 252 -0.31 -3.17 19.56
CA ALA A 252 -1.24 -2.90 18.47
C ALA A 252 -1.03 -1.46 17.95
N GLU A 253 -1.14 -1.26 16.65
CA GLU A 253 -0.99 0.06 16.05
C GLU A 253 -2.24 0.93 16.26
N ASP A 254 -1.99 2.21 16.53
CA ASP A 254 -2.99 3.25 16.71
C ASP A 254 -3.12 4.11 15.45
N LEU A 255 -4.11 5.01 15.44
CA LEU A 255 -4.34 5.94 14.33
C LEU A 255 -4.39 7.39 14.79
N LEU A 256 -3.57 8.24 14.17
CA LEU A 256 -3.70 9.69 14.23
C LEU A 256 -4.34 10.21 12.95
N VAL A 257 -5.45 10.96 13.10
CA VAL A 257 -6.18 11.62 12.02
C VAL A 257 -5.96 13.13 12.09
N ALA A 258 -5.48 13.72 11.00
CA ALA A 258 -5.29 15.15 10.81
C ALA A 258 -6.43 15.73 9.97
N GLU A 259 -7.37 16.41 10.62
CA GLU A 259 -8.61 16.93 10.01
C GLU A 259 -8.90 18.37 10.47
N GLY A 260 -7.93 19.27 10.28
CA GLY A 260 -7.93 20.64 10.83
C GLY A 260 -7.51 20.67 12.31
N ALA A 261 -8.00 19.73 13.12
CA ALA A 261 -7.41 19.35 14.39
C ALA A 261 -6.92 17.89 14.33
N PHE A 262 -6.01 17.51 15.23
CA PHE A 262 -5.59 16.12 15.37
C PHE A 262 -6.53 15.37 16.30
N ARG A 263 -6.93 14.16 15.91
CA ARG A 263 -7.59 13.18 16.76
C ARG A 263 -6.76 11.91 16.78
N ILE A 264 -6.53 11.36 17.96
CA ILE A 264 -5.87 10.07 18.13
C ILE A 264 -6.94 9.05 18.44
N TRP A 265 -6.86 7.89 17.80
CA TRP A 265 -7.67 6.71 18.04
C TRP A 265 -6.73 5.61 18.51
N LEU A 266 -6.92 5.15 19.73
CA LEU A 266 -6.17 4.02 20.27
C LEU A 266 -6.86 2.71 19.87
N SER A 267 -6.07 1.70 19.53
CA SER A 267 -6.55 0.34 19.43
C SER A 267 -6.78 -0.27 20.81
N ASP A 268 -7.76 -1.16 20.93
CA ASP A 268 -7.95 -2.00 22.12
C ASP A 268 -7.28 -3.37 22.03
N GLY A 269 -6.49 -3.61 20.98
CA GLY A 269 -5.85 -4.91 20.70
C GLY A 269 -6.83 -5.99 20.20
N ALA A 270 -8.09 -5.65 19.98
CA ALA A 270 -9.09 -6.51 19.34
C ALA A 270 -9.60 -5.92 18.02
N GLY A 271 -8.88 -4.93 17.46
CA GLY A 271 -9.23 -4.23 16.23
C GLY A 271 -10.26 -3.11 16.39
N ARG A 272 -10.64 -2.75 17.62
CA ARG A 272 -11.56 -1.63 17.86
C ARG A 272 -10.79 -0.37 18.16
N MET A 273 -11.20 0.71 17.48
CA MET A 273 -10.61 2.03 17.65
C MET A 273 -11.44 2.90 18.60
N ALA A 274 -10.79 3.49 19.59
CA ALA A 274 -11.39 4.39 20.56
C ALA A 274 -10.72 5.77 20.53
N ALA A 275 -11.50 6.84 20.38
CA ALA A 275 -10.92 8.18 20.39
C ALA A 275 -10.32 8.49 21.76
N LEU A 276 -9.04 8.87 21.78
CA LEU A 276 -8.44 9.51 22.94
C LEU A 276 -9.20 10.82 23.21
N PRO A 277 -9.67 11.03 24.45
CA PRO A 277 -10.33 12.28 24.81
C PRO A 277 -9.39 13.45 24.51
N THR A 278 -9.89 14.46 23.80
CA THR A 278 -9.14 15.70 23.64
C THR A 278 -8.96 16.34 25.02
N PRO A 279 -7.73 16.63 25.46
CA PRO A 279 -7.54 17.38 26.69
C PRO A 279 -8.24 18.75 26.54
N PRO A 280 -8.88 19.27 27.59
CA PRO A 280 -9.47 20.60 27.53
C PRO A 280 -8.41 21.64 27.10
N ARG A 281 -8.81 22.64 26.31
CA ARG A 281 -7.91 23.70 25.85
C ARG A 281 -7.17 24.30 27.05
N GLY A 282 -5.83 24.24 27.03
CA GLY A 282 -4.97 24.83 28.05
C GLY A 282 -4.33 23.85 29.04
N THR A 283 -4.63 22.55 29.00
CA THR A 283 -3.85 21.57 29.75
C THR A 283 -2.67 21.08 28.92
N PRO A 284 -1.40 21.38 29.30
CA PRO A 284 -0.25 20.75 28.68
C PRO A 284 -0.29 19.27 29.05
N THR A 285 -0.68 18.44 28.10
CA THR A 285 -0.54 16.99 28.26
C THR A 285 0.87 16.67 27.82
N ARG A 286 1.73 16.31 28.77
CA ARG A 286 3.04 15.74 28.44
C ARG A 286 2.77 14.38 27.80
N LEU A 287 2.67 14.35 26.47
CA LEU A 287 2.94 13.13 25.74
C LEU A 287 4.38 12.75 26.09
N GLY A 288 4.60 11.49 26.45
CA GLY A 288 5.91 10.98 26.82
C GLY A 288 6.98 11.37 25.80
N ARG A 289 8.23 11.36 26.24
CA ARG A 289 9.37 11.65 25.37
C ARG A 289 9.33 10.63 24.21
N LEU A 290 9.04 11.10 22.99
CA LEU A 290 9.24 10.31 21.78
C LEU A 290 10.75 10.11 21.66
N SER A 291 11.27 8.97 22.13
CA SER A 291 12.64 8.57 21.86
C SER A 291 12.64 8.06 20.42
N LEU A 292 13.22 8.84 19.52
CA LEU A 292 13.73 8.31 18.26
C LEU A 292 15.11 7.77 18.60
N ASP A 293 15.16 6.54 19.10
CA ASP A 293 16.37 5.73 19.16
C ASP A 293 16.33 4.69 18.03
#